data_AF-A0A378AXH6-F1
#
_entry.id   AF-A0A378AXH6-F1
#
_cell.length_a   1.000
_cell.length_b   1.000
_cell.length_c   1.000
_cell.angle_alpha   90.00
_cell.angle_beta   90.00
_cell.angle_gamma   90.00
#
_symmetry.space_group_name_H-M   'P 1'
#
loop_
_entity.id
_entity.type
_entity.pdbx_description
1 polymer ?
#
loop_
_entity_poly.entity_id
_entity_poly.type
_entity_poly.pdbx_seq_one_letter_code
_entity_poly.pdbx_strand_id
1 'polypeptide(L)'
;MRRSSPPFLPAIRDGRLDFAIGTLSDEMKLQDLHVEPLFESEFVLVANRARIGNGTVRLASLQHEQWVLPETQYGLLQRTADHPAAQRYPP
;
A
#
# COMPACT_ATOMS: atom_id res chain seq x y z
N MET A 1 -4.60 -16.19 10.80
CA MET A 1 -3.73 -15.07 10.37
C MET A 1 -2.47 -15.65 9.74
N ARG A 2 -2.34 -15.66 8.41
CA ARG A 2 -1.09 -16.08 7.75
C ARG A 2 -0.18 -14.85 7.65
N ARG A 3 0.94 -14.87 8.38
CA ARG A 3 2.03 -13.90 8.27
C ARG A 3 2.74 -14.20 6.95
N SER A 4 2.61 -13.34 5.96
CA SER A 4 3.40 -13.47 4.73
C SER A 4 4.49 -12.40 4.78
N SER A 5 5.74 -12.84 4.88
CA SER A 5 6.89 -12.00 4.53
C SER A 5 6.79 -11.65 3.04
N PRO A 6 7.26 -10.47 2.60
CA PRO A 6 7.29 -10.15 1.18
C PRO A 6 8.03 -11.24 0.39
N PRO A 7 7.53 -11.61 -0.80
CA PRO A 7 8.00 -12.78 -1.54
C PRO A 7 9.48 -12.71 -1.94
N PHE A 8 10.07 -11.52 -1.92
CA PHE A 8 11.46 -11.29 -2.30
C PHE A 8 12.49 -11.57 -1.19
N LEU A 9 12.12 -11.50 0.10
CA LEU A 9 13.10 -11.60 1.19
C LEU A 9 13.92 -12.91 1.17
N PRO A 10 13.31 -14.10 0.98
CA PRO A 10 14.09 -15.34 0.89
C PRO A 10 15.03 -15.35 -0.31
N ALA A 11 14.61 -14.78 -1.45
CA ALA A 11 15.44 -14.76 -2.65
C ALA A 11 16.66 -13.83 -2.54
N ILE A 12 16.53 -12.72 -1.81
CA ILE A 12 17.67 -11.86 -1.46
C ILE A 12 18.64 -12.60 -0.53
N ARG A 13 18.11 -13.25 0.53
CA ARG A 13 18.92 -14.01 1.50
C ARG A 13 19.71 -15.16 0.86
N ASP A 14 19.05 -15.88 -0.04
CA ASP A 14 19.65 -17.03 -0.72
C ASP A 14 20.56 -16.61 -1.89
N GLY A 15 20.76 -15.30 -2.11
CA GLY A 15 21.61 -14.75 -3.19
C GLY A 15 21.05 -14.96 -4.60
N ARG A 16 19.76 -15.26 -4.75
CA ARG A 16 19.08 -15.38 -6.05
C ARG A 16 18.63 -14.03 -6.62
N LEU A 17 18.51 -13.02 -5.77
CA LEU A 17 18.24 -11.64 -6.13
C LEU A 17 19.29 -10.74 -5.49
N ASP A 18 19.77 -9.76 -6.24
CA ASP A 18 20.77 -8.80 -5.73
C ASP A 18 20.12 -7.68 -4.91
N PHE A 19 18.93 -7.22 -5.31
CA PHE A 19 18.21 -6.10 -4.66
C PHE A 19 16.69 -6.17 -4.89
N ALA A 20 15.93 -5.50 -4.02
CA ALA A 20 14.50 -5.31 -4.14
C ALA A 20 14.09 -3.91 -3.67
N ILE A 21 13.12 -3.30 -4.34
CA ILE A 21 12.51 -2.02 -3.96
C ILE A 21 11.05 -2.27 -3.60
N GLY A 22 10.65 -1.86 -2.41
CA GLY A 22 9.29 -2.03 -1.93
C GLY A 22 9.09 -1.38 -0.56
N THR A 23 7.86 -1.45 -0.07
CA THR A 23 7.53 -1.02 1.29
C THR A 23 7.86 -2.11 2.29
N LEU A 24 8.51 -1.72 3.40
CA LEU A 24 8.83 -2.60 4.52
C LEU A 24 7.82 -2.36 5.64
N SER A 25 7.52 -3.40 6.42
CA SER A 25 6.71 -3.29 7.64
C SER A 25 7.55 -3.60 8.87
N ASP A 26 7.18 -3.04 10.02
CA ASP A 26 7.93 -3.18 11.28
C ASP A 26 7.99 -4.62 11.79
N GLU A 27 7.08 -5.49 11.33
CA GLU A 27 7.07 -6.92 11.68
C GLU A 27 8.06 -7.76 10.88
N MET A 28 8.69 -7.19 9.84
CA MET A 28 9.65 -7.90 9.00
C MET A 28 10.98 -8.07 9.75
N LYS A 29 11.48 -9.32 9.79
CA LYS A 29 12.82 -9.60 10.29
C LYS A 29 13.83 -9.24 9.20
N LEU A 30 14.61 -8.18 9.42
CA LEU A 30 15.54 -7.61 8.44
C LEU A 30 16.97 -7.49 8.97
N GLN A 31 17.27 -8.04 10.14
CA GLN A 31 18.55 -7.87 10.86
C GLN A 31 19.76 -8.39 10.07
N ASP A 32 19.53 -9.34 9.18
CA ASP A 32 20.53 -9.98 8.32
C ASP A 32 20.64 -9.33 6.94
N LEU A 33 19.86 -8.27 6.67
CA LEU A 33 19.81 -7.59 5.38
C LEU A 33 20.23 -6.13 5.54
N HIS A 34 20.90 -5.61 4.51
CA HIS A 34 21.14 -4.18 4.38
C HIS A 34 19.86 -3.50 3.86
N VAL A 35 19.44 -2.41 4.51
CA VAL A 35 18.22 -1.67 4.19
C VAL A 35 18.58 -0.20 4.10
N GLU A 36 18.32 0.40 2.94
CA GLU A 36 18.54 1.83 2.69
C GLU A 36 17.22 2.50 2.32
N PRO A 37 16.80 3.57 3.02
CA PRO A 37 15.64 4.35 2.62
C PRO A 37 15.95 5.11 1.34
N LEU A 38 15.17 4.86 0.27
CA LEU A 38 15.36 5.53 -1.01
C LEU A 38 14.65 6.89 -1.06
N PHE A 39 13.42 6.96 -0.57
CA PHE A 39 12.62 8.19 -0.49
C PHE A 39 11.44 8.02 0.49
N GLU A 40 10.93 9.13 1.00
CA GLU A 40 9.65 9.18 1.71
C GLU A 40 8.54 9.53 0.71
N SER A 41 7.45 8.78 0.70
CA SER A 41 6.28 9.05 -0.15
C SER A 41 5.07 9.35 0.73
N GLU A 42 4.42 10.49 0.47
CA GLU A 42 3.15 10.81 1.10
C GLU A 42 2.01 10.01 0.46
N PHE A 43 1.06 9.55 1.28
CA PHE A 43 -0.22 9.07 0.77
C PHE A 43 -1.06 10.28 0.36
N VAL A 44 -1.48 10.31 -0.90
CA VAL A 44 -2.31 11.40 -1.43
C VAL A 44 -3.76 10.97 -1.59
N LEU A 45 -4.68 11.86 -1.21
CA LEU A 45 -6.09 11.72 -1.52
C LEU A 45 -6.37 12.28 -2.91
N VAL A 46 -6.88 11.45 -3.82
CA VAL A 46 -7.37 11.89 -5.12
C VAL A 46 -8.89 11.81 -5.11
N ALA A 47 -9.54 12.96 -5.31
CA ALA A 47 -10.98 13.07 -5.36
C ALA A 47 -11.43 14.02 -6.47
N ASN A 48 -12.63 13.83 -6.99
CA ASN A 48 -13.21 14.76 -7.95
C ASN A 48 -13.35 16.15 -7.29
N ARG A 49 -12.84 17.20 -7.94
CA ARG A 49 -12.89 18.58 -7.44
C ARG A 49 -14.32 19.04 -7.12
N ALA A 50 -15.33 18.58 -7.87
CA ALA A 50 -16.73 18.90 -7.62
C ALA A 50 -17.25 18.34 -6.28
N ARG A 51 -16.64 17.26 -5.75
CA ARG A 51 -17.03 16.64 -4.48
C ARG A 51 -16.45 17.36 -3.27
N ILE A 52 -15.23 17.88 -3.40
CA ILE A 52 -14.47 18.48 -2.29
C ILE A 52 -14.58 20.01 -2.27
N GLY A 53 -14.95 20.63 -3.40
CA GLY A 53 -14.94 22.08 -3.54
C GLY A 53 -13.51 22.63 -3.47
N ASN A 54 -13.33 23.79 -2.84
CA ASN A 54 -12.02 24.46 -2.66
C ASN A 54 -11.48 24.31 -1.22
N GLY A 55 -12.05 23.42 -0.39
CA GLY A 55 -11.71 23.29 1.02
C GLY A 55 -10.66 22.20 1.30
N THR A 56 -9.97 22.32 2.44
CA THR A 56 -9.13 21.25 2.98
C THR A 56 -10.01 20.10 3.49
N VAL A 57 -9.66 18.88 3.10
CA VAL A 57 -10.37 17.66 3.53
C VAL A 57 -9.75 17.13 4.81
N ARG A 58 -10.60 16.79 5.79
CA ARG A 58 -10.16 16.04 6.98
C ARG A 58 -10.44 14.56 6.74
N LEU A 59 -9.47 13.69 7.00
CA LEU A 59 -9.67 12.25 6.81
C LEU A 59 -10.91 11.73 7.59
N ALA A 60 -11.15 12.27 8.80
CA ALA A 60 -12.30 11.93 9.61
C ALA A 60 -13.66 12.26 8.97
N SER A 61 -13.73 13.18 7.99
CA SER A 61 -14.99 13.48 7.29
C SER A 61 -15.30 12.51 6.15
N LEU A 62 -14.36 11.62 5.80
CA LEU A 62 -14.49 10.69 4.66
C LEU A 62 -14.92 9.28 5.05
N GLN A 63 -15.34 9.08 6.30
CA GLN A 63 -15.68 7.77 6.86
C GLN A 63 -16.82 7.06 6.10
N HIS A 64 -17.69 7.82 5.44
CA HIS A 64 -18.86 7.31 4.72
C HIS A 64 -18.70 7.34 3.20
N GLU A 65 -17.53 7.72 2.68
CA GLU A 65 -17.27 7.76 1.24
C GLU A 65 -16.93 6.37 0.69
N GLN A 66 -17.13 6.19 -0.61
CA GLN A 66 -16.66 4.99 -1.30
C GLN A 66 -15.21 5.16 -1.72
N TRP A 67 -14.41 4.14 -1.44
CA TRP A 67 -12.96 4.18 -1.64
C TRP A 67 -12.51 3.18 -2.69
N VAL A 68 -11.54 3.61 -3.50
CA VAL A 68 -10.66 2.70 -4.23
C VAL A 68 -9.29 2.83 -3.58
N LEU A 69 -8.78 1.72 -3.07
CA LEU A 69 -7.42 1.67 -2.55
C LEU A 69 -6.52 1.17 -3.68
N PRO A 70 -5.34 1.79 -3.90
CA PRO A 70 -4.43 1.32 -4.93
C PRO A 70 -4.06 -0.13 -4.60
N GLU A 71 -4.23 -1.01 -5.58
CA GLU A 71 -3.65 -2.34 -5.51
C GLU A 71 -2.14 -2.18 -5.51
N THR A 72 -1.54 -2.18 -4.33
CA THR A 72 -0.11 -2.35 -4.25
C THR A 72 0.17 -3.76 -4.73
N GLN A 73 0.98 -3.89 -5.78
CA GLN A 73 1.58 -5.15 -6.24
C GLN A 73 2.30 -5.94 -5.11
N TYR A 74 2.44 -5.33 -3.93
CA TYR A 74 2.89 -5.92 -2.66
C TYR A 74 1.84 -5.84 -1.53
N GLY A 75 0.55 -5.97 -1.84
CA GLY A 75 -0.49 -6.55 -0.97
C GLY A 75 -0.84 -5.84 0.35
N LEU A 76 -0.61 -4.53 0.49
CA LEU A 76 -0.76 -3.84 1.77
C LEU A 76 -2.07 -3.03 1.96
N LEU A 77 -2.99 -3.04 1.00
CA LEU A 77 -4.28 -2.31 1.13
C LEU A 77 -5.53 -3.15 0.83
N GLN A 78 -5.46 -4.48 0.96
CA GLN A 78 -6.66 -5.33 0.87
C GLN A 78 -7.14 -5.75 2.27
N ARG A 79 -7.70 -4.82 3.06
CA ARG A 79 -8.83 -5.15 3.96
C ARG A 79 -9.55 -3.94 4.58
N THR A 80 -10.21 -3.13 3.75
CA THR A 80 -11.46 -2.43 4.15
C THR A 80 -12.52 -2.41 3.04
N ALA A 81 -12.26 -3.05 1.89
CA ALA A 81 -13.17 -3.13 0.75
C ALA A 81 -14.00 -4.43 0.72
N ASP A 82 -14.46 -4.95 1.86
CA ASP A 82 -15.54 -5.96 1.89
C ASP A 82 -16.91 -5.33 1.51
N HIS A 83 -16.90 -4.38 0.57
CA HIS A 83 -18.07 -3.75 -0.02
C HIS A 83 -18.07 -4.03 -1.53
N PRO A 84 -19.15 -4.57 -2.11
CA PRO A 84 -19.15 -5.23 -3.43
C PRO A 84 -19.04 -4.28 -4.65
N ALA A 85 -18.59 -3.04 -4.48
CA ALA A 85 -18.58 -2.02 -5.53
C ALA A 85 -17.26 -1.90 -6.31
N ALA A 86 -16.15 -2.47 -5.83
CA ALA A 86 -14.81 -2.29 -6.41
C ALA A 86 -14.56 -3.11 -7.70
N GLN A 87 -15.49 -3.95 -8.14
CA GLN A 87 -15.28 -4.90 -9.26
C GLN A 87 -15.69 -4.39 -10.65
N ARG A 88 -16.03 -3.11 -10.81
CA ARG A 88 -16.49 -2.59 -12.10
C ARG A 88 -15.67 -1.42 -12.57
N TYR A 89 -14.50 -1.68 -13.15
CA TYR A 89 -14.00 -0.92 -14.30
C TYR A 89 -12.94 -1.75 -15.06
N PRO A 90 -13.11 -2.04 -16.36
CA PRO A 90 -12.04 -2.56 -17.22
C PRO A 90 -11.15 -1.42 -17.74
N PRO A 91 -9.96 -1.72 -18.32
CA PRO A 91 -8.95 -0.75 -18.72
C PRO A 91 -9.39 0.27 -19.77
#